data_AF-L7LEZ7-F1
#
_entry.id   AF-L7LEZ7-F1
#
_cell.length_a   1.000
_cell.length_b   1.000
_cell.length_c   1.000
_cell.angle_alpha   90.00
_cell.angle_beta   90.00
_cell.angle_gamma   90.00
#
_symmetry.space_group_name_H-M   'P 1'
#
loop_
_entity.id
_entity.type
_entity.pdbx_description
1 polymer ?
#
loop_
_entity_poly.entity_id
_entity_poly.type
_entity_poly.pdbx_seq_one_letter_code
_entity_poly.pdbx_strand_id
1 'polypeptide(L)'
;MRGYDRDQVTDHIRQLEADLAMMAADRDSAHAHADELLGHLDQSRAQIAGMQSDIEALSVPPTTVTGMSERLSRMLTLATEEAGEIRSTAHEEAAEVLSVARQEAQSALAEADSAAARTLELAQEQADKIISEAEAQAAAAQTEAQETTDRIAADRAAADREIAAALEQARKQADEIVAAAQDDAAGLRGAAHHVATARLTRSRDLAQAAHGAHQQILDHLDALRDHLKALPAALELSDDERALVATTQADDLDLLNRTLVGRDRFDAADFHPGLETTDVLDAVDDEYTEDLLEDFDSDQQQDHPRASA
;
A
#
# COMPACT_ATOMS: atom_id res chain seq x y z
N MET A 1 136.03 -30.88 -0.95
CA MET A 1 136.13 -30.64 0.50
C MET A 1 134.92 -29.83 0.91
N ARG A 2 133.94 -30.45 1.56
CA ARG A 2 132.78 -29.76 2.15
C ARG A 2 133.23 -29.24 3.51
N GLY A 3 133.74 -28.02 3.53
CA GLY A 3 133.94 -27.29 4.78
C GLY A 3 132.57 -26.82 5.28
N TYR A 4 132.37 -26.87 6.60
CA TYR A 4 131.20 -26.24 7.22
C TYR A 4 131.24 -24.74 6.92
N ASP A 5 130.08 -24.21 6.57
CA ASP A 5 129.90 -22.78 6.37
C ASP A 5 130.15 -22.06 7.70
N ARG A 6 131.15 -21.17 7.73
CA ARG A 6 131.56 -20.48 8.96
C ARG A 6 130.44 -19.58 9.49
N ASP A 7 129.63 -19.03 8.61
CA ASP A 7 128.52 -18.16 9.01
C ASP A 7 127.43 -19.02 9.66
N GLN A 8 127.13 -20.20 9.10
CA GLN A 8 126.19 -21.16 9.68
C GLN A 8 126.62 -21.66 11.07
N VAL A 9 127.90 -21.96 11.28
CA VAL A 9 128.41 -22.40 12.59
C VAL A 9 128.37 -21.26 13.60
N THR A 10 128.71 -20.04 13.18
CA THR A 10 128.67 -18.85 14.05
C THR A 10 127.25 -18.54 14.49
N ASP A 11 126.28 -18.62 13.57
CA ASP A 11 124.87 -18.43 13.90
C ASP A 11 124.33 -19.54 14.80
N HIS A 12 124.78 -20.78 14.61
CA HIS A 12 124.43 -21.89 15.52
C HIS A 12 125.03 -21.73 16.92
N ILE A 13 126.27 -21.27 17.04
CA ILE A 13 126.89 -20.96 18.35
C ILE A 13 126.15 -19.80 19.03
N ARG A 14 125.79 -18.74 18.29
CA ARG A 14 124.99 -17.63 18.83
C ARG A 14 123.61 -18.10 19.31
N GLN A 15 122.97 -19.01 18.58
CA GLN A 15 121.71 -19.60 19.01
C GLN A 15 121.90 -20.42 20.30
N LEU A 16 122.94 -21.25 20.39
CA LEU A 16 123.22 -22.02 21.60
C LEU A 16 123.58 -21.13 22.80
N GLU A 17 124.30 -20.03 22.59
CA GLU A 17 124.61 -19.04 23.62
C GLU A 17 123.32 -18.33 24.09
N ALA A 18 122.41 -17.99 23.18
CA ALA A 18 121.11 -17.42 23.51
C ALA A 18 120.24 -18.42 24.28
N ASP A 19 120.20 -19.69 23.87
CA ASP A 19 119.45 -20.75 24.55
C ASP A 19 120.03 -21.03 25.95
N LEU A 20 121.36 -21.04 26.11
CA LEU A 20 122.01 -21.18 27.42
C LEU A 20 121.74 -19.98 28.34
N ALA A 21 121.75 -18.76 27.79
CA ALA A 21 121.40 -17.57 28.55
C ALA A 21 119.93 -17.59 29.00
N MET A 22 119.02 -18.05 28.14
CA MET A 22 117.61 -18.25 28.48
C MET A 22 117.44 -19.33 29.56
N MET A 23 118.08 -20.49 29.42
CA MET A 23 118.02 -21.55 30.44
C MET A 23 118.64 -21.12 31.77
N ALA A 24 119.72 -20.32 31.75
CA ALA A 24 120.30 -19.76 32.96
C ALA A 24 119.34 -18.76 33.63
N ALA A 25 118.70 -17.88 32.85
CA ALA A 25 117.69 -16.96 33.35
C ALA A 25 116.46 -17.70 33.91
N ASP A 26 115.97 -18.73 33.23
CA ASP A 26 114.86 -19.55 33.69
C ASP A 26 115.21 -20.32 34.97
N ARG A 27 116.44 -20.85 35.06
CA ARG A 27 116.93 -21.52 36.27
C ARG A 27 117.03 -20.54 37.44
N ASP A 28 117.58 -19.35 37.21
CA ASP A 28 117.73 -18.35 38.25
C ASP A 28 116.35 -17.82 38.70
N SER A 29 115.39 -17.68 37.78
CA SER A 29 113.99 -17.39 38.10
C SER A 29 113.35 -18.52 38.91
N ALA A 30 113.59 -19.78 38.54
CA ALA A 30 113.06 -20.95 39.27
C ALA A 30 113.66 -21.05 40.67
N HIS A 31 114.95 -20.73 40.85
CA HIS A 31 115.57 -20.66 42.17
C HIS A 31 114.98 -19.52 43.01
N ALA A 32 114.78 -18.34 42.44
CA ALA A 32 114.14 -17.23 43.15
C ALA A 32 112.71 -17.60 43.61
N HIS A 33 111.93 -18.26 42.75
CA HIS A 33 110.60 -18.76 43.13
C HIS A 33 110.66 -19.87 44.19
N ALA A 34 111.64 -20.76 44.13
CA ALA A 34 111.83 -21.79 45.15
C ALA A 34 112.16 -21.18 46.51
N ASP A 35 113.03 -20.15 46.55
CA ASP A 35 113.39 -19.43 47.77
C ASP A 35 112.19 -18.66 48.35
N GLU A 36 111.36 -18.04 47.50
CA GLU A 36 110.12 -17.36 47.93
C GLU A 36 109.12 -18.35 48.53
N LEU A 37 108.91 -19.51 47.89
CA LEU A 37 108.02 -20.56 48.38
C LEU A 37 108.52 -21.15 49.71
N LEU A 38 109.83 -21.32 49.87
CA LEU A 38 110.43 -21.74 51.15
C LEU A 38 110.17 -20.69 52.24
N GLY A 39 110.27 -19.40 51.91
CA GLY A 39 109.90 -18.31 52.81
C GLY A 39 108.43 -18.38 53.26
N HIS A 40 107.49 -18.57 52.32
CA HIS A 40 106.07 -18.72 52.65
C HIS A 40 105.78 -19.98 53.47
N LEU A 41 106.47 -21.08 53.20
CA LEU A 41 106.35 -22.33 53.96
C LEU A 41 106.83 -22.14 55.39
N ASP A 42 107.98 -21.50 55.59
CA ASP A 42 108.55 -21.27 56.92
C ASP A 42 107.70 -20.29 57.72
N GLN A 43 107.17 -19.24 57.08
CA GLN A 43 106.20 -18.34 57.70
C GLN A 43 104.93 -19.08 58.13
N SER A 44 104.37 -19.92 57.25
CA SER A 44 103.17 -20.71 57.55
C SER A 44 103.43 -21.73 58.66
N ARG A 45 104.61 -22.36 58.68
CA ARG A 45 105.03 -23.28 59.75
C ARG A 45 105.17 -22.56 61.09
N ALA A 46 105.78 -21.38 61.11
CA ALA A 46 105.88 -20.57 62.32
C ALA A 46 104.49 -20.16 62.82
N GLN A 47 103.57 -19.79 61.92
CA GLN A 47 102.20 -19.46 62.25
C GLN A 47 101.43 -20.66 62.82
N ILE A 48 101.54 -21.83 62.18
CA ILE A 48 100.92 -23.07 62.68
C ILE A 48 101.48 -23.44 64.06
N ALA A 49 102.79 -23.36 64.26
CA ALA A 49 103.40 -23.63 65.57
C ALA A 49 102.90 -22.67 66.65
N GLY A 50 102.74 -21.39 66.32
CA GLY A 50 102.11 -20.40 67.20
C GLY A 50 100.66 -20.76 67.54
N MET A 51 99.83 -21.03 66.52
CA MET A 51 98.43 -21.45 66.70
C MET A 51 98.31 -22.75 67.52
N GLN A 52 99.21 -23.71 67.33
CA GLN A 52 99.25 -24.96 68.09
C GLN A 52 99.59 -24.71 69.57
N SER A 53 100.57 -23.86 69.85
CA SER A 53 100.90 -23.44 71.23
C SER A 53 99.71 -22.73 71.90
N ASP A 54 99.01 -21.87 71.14
CA ASP A 54 97.82 -21.17 71.63
C ASP A 54 96.66 -22.14 71.91
N ILE A 55 96.44 -23.13 71.04
CA ILE A 55 95.42 -24.17 71.22
C ILE A 55 95.76 -25.04 72.44
N GLU A 56 97.02 -25.44 72.61
CA GLU A 56 97.47 -26.23 73.75
C GLU A 56 97.25 -25.46 75.07
N ALA A 57 97.59 -24.17 75.09
CA ALA A 57 97.29 -23.28 76.21
C ALA A 57 95.78 -23.14 76.50
N LEU A 58 94.93 -23.20 75.47
CA LEU A 58 93.48 -23.13 75.60
C LEU A 58 92.81 -24.47 75.97
N SER A 59 93.45 -25.60 75.67
CA SER A 59 92.95 -26.97 75.91
C SER A 59 93.13 -27.43 77.37
N VAL A 60 94.18 -26.93 78.03
CA VAL A 60 94.42 -27.19 79.46
C VAL A 60 93.40 -26.40 80.30
N PRO A 61 92.75 -27.01 81.32
CA PRO A 61 91.84 -26.30 82.21
C PRO A 61 92.53 -25.07 82.82
N PRO A 62 91.92 -23.87 82.80
CA PRO A 62 92.58 -22.66 83.29
C PRO A 62 92.73 -22.76 84.81
N THR A 63 93.94 -23.07 85.27
CA THR A 63 94.28 -23.16 86.69
C THR A 63 94.75 -21.82 87.26
N THR A 64 94.79 -20.76 86.44
CA THR A 64 95.23 -19.40 86.81
C THR A 64 94.19 -18.35 86.43
N VAL A 65 94.09 -17.27 87.22
CA VAL A 65 93.15 -16.15 87.01
C VAL A 65 93.44 -15.40 85.69
N THR A 66 94.70 -15.31 85.29
CA THR A 66 95.13 -14.69 84.03
C THR A 66 94.64 -15.49 82.81
N GLY A 67 94.76 -16.83 82.83
CA GLY A 67 94.28 -17.69 81.75
C GLY A 67 92.75 -17.69 81.58
N MET A 68 91.99 -17.51 82.67
CA MET A 68 90.54 -17.28 82.60
C MET A 68 90.21 -15.94 81.92
N SER A 69 90.96 -14.88 82.21
CA SER A 69 90.73 -13.54 81.66
C SER A 69 91.06 -13.47 80.17
N GLU A 70 92.14 -14.11 79.73
CA GLU A 70 92.52 -14.21 78.29
C GLU A 70 91.53 -15.03 77.46
N ARG A 71 90.97 -16.11 78.04
CA ARG A 71 89.92 -16.91 77.39
C ARG A 71 88.62 -16.11 77.29
N LEU A 72 88.25 -15.35 78.33
CA LEU A 72 87.09 -14.45 78.31
C LEU A 72 87.24 -13.34 77.27
N SER A 73 88.41 -12.70 77.17
CA SER A 73 88.65 -11.68 76.14
C SER A 73 88.54 -12.27 74.73
N ARG A 74 89.10 -13.48 74.48
CA ARG A 74 88.97 -14.15 73.18
C ARG A 74 87.53 -14.57 72.88
N MET A 75 86.80 -15.07 73.87
CA MET A 75 85.37 -15.42 73.71
C MET A 75 84.52 -14.18 73.42
N LEU A 76 84.82 -13.04 74.05
CA LEU A 76 84.18 -11.77 73.76
C LEU A 76 84.54 -11.27 72.36
N THR A 77 85.80 -11.33 71.95
CA THR A 77 86.22 -10.96 70.59
C THR A 77 85.51 -11.80 69.54
N LEU A 78 85.53 -13.13 69.68
CA LEU A 78 84.80 -14.04 68.79
C LEU A 78 83.30 -13.77 68.78
N ALA A 79 82.69 -13.53 69.95
CA ALA A 79 81.27 -13.19 70.03
C ALA A 79 80.95 -11.84 69.35
N THR A 80 81.86 -10.85 69.42
CA THR A 80 81.68 -9.58 68.72
C THR A 80 81.87 -9.70 67.21
N GLU A 81 82.80 -10.55 66.76
CA GLU A 81 83.01 -10.89 65.34
C GLU A 81 81.78 -11.61 64.79
N GLU A 82 81.32 -12.66 65.45
CA GLU A 82 80.10 -13.41 65.11
C GLU A 82 78.86 -12.49 65.10
N ALA A 83 78.71 -11.61 66.10
CA ALA A 83 77.61 -10.65 66.11
C ALA A 83 77.74 -9.60 64.99
N GLY A 84 78.96 -9.31 64.53
CA GLY A 84 79.23 -8.47 63.36
C GLY A 84 78.79 -9.16 62.08
N GLU A 85 79.16 -10.41 61.90
CA GLU A 85 78.76 -11.24 60.76
C GLU A 85 77.24 -11.41 60.69
N ILE A 86 76.59 -11.78 61.80
CA ILE A 86 75.12 -11.89 61.87
C ILE A 86 74.44 -10.58 61.46
N ARG A 87 74.95 -9.42 61.92
CA ARG A 87 74.39 -8.12 61.51
C ARG A 87 74.63 -7.83 60.03
N SER A 88 75.80 -8.17 59.49
CA SER A 88 76.09 -7.97 58.06
C SER A 88 75.16 -8.81 57.21
N THR A 89 75.06 -10.11 57.50
CA THR A 89 74.18 -11.05 56.79
C THR A 89 72.72 -10.61 56.88
N ALA A 90 72.24 -10.23 58.08
CA ALA A 90 70.87 -9.74 58.24
C ALA A 90 70.60 -8.45 57.43
N HIS A 91 71.60 -7.56 57.29
CA HIS A 91 71.47 -6.37 56.46
C HIS A 91 71.44 -6.70 54.96
N GLU A 92 72.26 -7.65 54.51
CA GLU A 92 72.29 -8.13 53.13
C GLU A 92 70.98 -8.82 52.75
N GLU A 93 70.49 -9.74 53.58
CA GLU A 93 69.20 -10.42 53.41
C GLU A 93 68.04 -9.41 53.40
N ALA A 94 68.04 -8.43 54.31
CA ALA A 94 67.01 -7.39 54.32
C ALA A 94 67.05 -6.52 53.07
N ALA A 95 68.25 -6.21 52.55
CA ALA A 95 68.40 -5.45 51.30
C ALA A 95 67.91 -6.26 50.09
N GLU A 96 68.21 -7.56 50.04
CA GLU A 96 67.73 -8.47 49.00
C GLU A 96 66.20 -8.56 49.02
N VAL A 97 65.59 -8.82 50.18
CA VAL A 97 64.13 -8.89 50.33
C VAL A 97 63.47 -7.58 49.91
N LEU A 98 64.03 -6.43 50.30
CA LEU A 98 63.52 -5.13 49.87
C LEU A 98 63.67 -4.91 48.36
N SER A 99 64.75 -5.40 47.75
CA SER A 99 64.96 -5.31 46.32
C SER A 99 63.93 -6.15 45.56
N VAL A 100 63.73 -7.40 45.96
CA VAL A 100 62.73 -8.30 45.38
C VAL A 100 61.33 -7.72 45.54
N ALA A 101 60.95 -7.28 46.74
CA ALA A 101 59.65 -6.69 46.99
C ALA A 101 59.39 -5.43 46.15
N ARG A 102 60.42 -4.60 45.92
CA ARG A 102 60.31 -3.43 45.04
C ARG A 102 60.13 -3.83 43.58
N GLN A 103 60.86 -4.84 43.11
CA GLN A 103 60.75 -5.34 41.74
C GLN A 103 59.37 -5.96 41.50
N GLU A 104 58.87 -6.77 42.43
CA GLU A 104 57.54 -7.36 42.37
C GLU A 104 56.45 -6.28 42.38
N ALA A 105 56.58 -5.26 43.25
CA ALA A 105 55.64 -4.14 43.27
C ALA A 105 55.65 -3.36 41.94
N GLN A 106 56.80 -3.13 41.34
CA GLN A 106 56.90 -2.48 40.03
C GLN A 106 56.29 -3.33 38.92
N SER A 107 56.51 -4.65 38.92
CA SER A 107 55.88 -5.57 37.96
C SER A 107 54.37 -5.56 38.10
N ALA A 108 53.86 -5.65 39.33
CA ALA A 108 52.43 -5.64 39.61
C ALA A 108 51.76 -4.33 39.17
N LEU A 109 52.42 -3.18 39.37
CA LEU A 109 51.93 -1.89 38.88
C LEU A 109 51.92 -1.83 37.36
N ALA A 110 52.99 -2.27 36.69
CA ALA A 110 53.05 -2.28 35.23
C ALA A 110 52.00 -3.21 34.60
N GLU A 111 51.75 -4.36 35.22
CA GLU A 111 50.70 -5.29 34.81
C GLU A 111 49.30 -4.70 35.02
N ALA A 112 49.06 -4.04 36.15
CA ALA A 112 47.80 -3.36 36.43
C ALA A 112 47.53 -2.22 35.44
N ASP A 113 48.54 -1.40 35.13
CA ASP A 113 48.43 -0.31 34.16
C ASP A 113 48.15 -0.86 32.74
N SER A 114 48.83 -1.92 32.34
CA SER A 114 48.61 -2.60 31.05
C SER A 114 47.20 -3.21 30.96
N ALA A 115 46.73 -3.86 32.03
CA ALA A 115 45.39 -4.40 32.10
C ALA A 115 44.32 -3.28 32.01
N ALA A 116 44.51 -2.19 32.76
CA ALA A 116 43.62 -1.05 32.73
C ALA A 116 43.57 -0.39 31.34
N ALA A 117 44.73 -0.20 30.70
CA ALA A 117 44.79 0.34 29.34
C ALA A 117 44.04 -0.55 28.34
N ARG A 118 44.24 -1.87 28.39
CA ARG A 118 43.52 -2.82 27.53
C ARG A 118 42.01 -2.81 27.79
N THR A 119 41.57 -2.71 29.04
CA THR A 119 40.14 -2.60 29.36
C THR A 119 39.54 -1.31 28.80
N LEU A 120 40.26 -0.18 28.88
CA LEU A 120 39.82 1.08 28.30
C LEU A 120 39.73 1.01 26.78
N GLU A 121 40.73 0.43 26.11
CA GLU A 121 40.74 0.24 24.66
C GLU A 121 39.54 -0.62 24.21
N LEU A 122 39.32 -1.76 24.85
CA LEU A 122 38.17 -2.62 24.55
C LEU A 122 36.83 -1.92 24.81
N ALA A 123 36.73 -1.13 25.87
CA ALA A 123 35.52 -0.36 26.17
C ALA A 123 35.26 0.73 25.10
N GLN A 124 36.32 1.39 24.60
CA GLN A 124 36.23 2.36 23.52
C GLN A 124 35.79 1.71 22.21
N GLU A 125 36.42 0.60 21.81
CA GLU A 125 36.03 -0.15 20.61
C GLU A 125 34.57 -0.61 20.67
N GLN A 126 34.11 -1.08 21.83
CA GLN A 126 32.71 -1.46 22.03
C GLN A 126 31.78 -0.26 21.95
N ALA A 127 32.15 0.87 22.56
CA ALA A 127 31.36 2.10 22.49
C ALA A 127 31.24 2.60 21.04
N ASP A 128 32.35 2.65 20.30
CA ASP A 128 32.39 3.08 18.90
C ASP A 128 31.55 2.15 18.02
N LYS A 129 31.62 0.84 18.26
CA LYS A 129 30.79 -0.14 17.56
C LYS A 129 29.30 0.09 17.83
N ILE A 130 28.90 0.28 19.09
CA ILE A 130 27.51 0.55 19.46
C ILE A 130 27.01 1.84 18.81
N ILE A 131 27.82 2.90 18.82
CA ILE A 131 27.49 4.18 18.19
C ILE A 131 27.30 3.99 16.68
N SER A 132 28.25 3.33 16.01
CA SER A 132 28.16 3.07 14.58
C SER A 132 26.94 2.21 14.20
N GLU A 133 26.63 1.18 14.98
CA GLU A 133 25.44 0.35 14.77
C GLU A 133 24.15 1.15 14.99
N ALA A 134 24.11 2.00 16.02
CA ALA A 134 22.96 2.86 16.29
C ALA A 134 22.75 3.92 15.19
N GLU A 135 23.82 4.53 14.68
CA GLU A 135 23.77 5.47 13.56
C GLU A 135 23.28 4.80 12.28
N ALA A 136 23.78 3.59 11.97
CA ALA A 136 23.33 2.82 10.82
C ALA A 136 21.85 2.44 10.92
N GLN A 137 21.39 2.02 12.10
CA GLN A 137 19.97 1.72 12.34
C GLN A 137 19.09 2.97 12.24
N ALA A 138 19.54 4.10 12.78
CA ALA A 138 18.81 5.37 12.68
C ALA A 138 18.67 5.83 11.21
N ALA A 139 19.75 5.73 10.42
CA ALA A 139 19.73 6.07 9.00
C ALA A 139 18.81 5.14 8.20
N ALA A 140 18.82 3.82 8.48
CA ALA A 140 17.92 2.86 7.86
C ALA A 140 16.45 3.16 8.20
N ALA A 141 16.14 3.39 9.49
CA ALA A 141 14.80 3.73 9.94
C ALA A 141 14.30 5.06 9.34
N GLN A 142 15.18 6.05 9.19
CA GLN A 142 14.84 7.32 8.55
C GLN A 142 14.53 7.13 7.05
N THR A 143 15.31 6.29 6.36
CA THR A 143 15.07 5.97 4.94
C THR A 143 13.73 5.25 4.78
N GLU A 144 13.45 4.23 5.59
CA GLU A 144 12.19 3.49 5.56
C GLU A 144 10.98 4.38 5.89
N ALA A 145 11.13 5.29 6.86
CA ALA A 145 10.09 6.27 7.20
C ALA A 145 9.83 7.24 6.05
N GLN A 146 10.87 7.70 5.36
CA GLN A 146 10.75 8.56 4.19
C GLN A 146 10.06 7.83 3.04
N GLU A 147 10.50 6.61 2.70
CA GLU A 147 9.87 5.77 1.67
C GLU A 147 8.39 5.50 1.97
N THR A 148 8.07 5.22 3.23
CA THR A 148 6.68 5.01 3.66
C THR A 148 5.86 6.28 3.51
N THR A 149 6.42 7.44 3.87
CA THR A 149 5.76 8.74 3.72
C THR A 149 5.52 9.07 2.26
N ASP A 150 6.51 8.85 1.40
CA ASP A 150 6.43 9.09 -0.03
C ASP A 150 5.40 8.15 -0.69
N ARG A 151 5.35 6.88 -0.27
CA ARG A 151 4.32 5.92 -0.71
C ARG A 151 2.92 6.38 -0.29
N ILE A 152 2.72 6.76 0.96
CA ILE A 152 1.42 7.27 1.44
C ILE A 152 1.01 8.52 0.67
N ALA A 153 1.95 9.43 0.39
CA ALA A 153 1.69 10.62 -0.41
C ALA A 153 1.30 10.28 -1.86
N ALA A 154 1.99 9.31 -2.47
CA ALA A 154 1.67 8.82 -3.81
C ALA A 154 0.29 8.16 -3.87
N ASP A 155 -0.03 7.30 -2.90
CA ASP A 155 -1.32 6.62 -2.80
C ASP A 155 -2.47 7.62 -2.60
N ARG A 156 -2.27 8.63 -1.73
CA ARG A 156 -3.25 9.72 -1.57
C ARG A 156 -3.46 10.50 -2.86
N ALA A 157 -2.38 10.87 -3.56
CA ALA A 157 -2.49 11.57 -4.82
C ALA A 157 -3.18 10.73 -5.92
N ALA A 158 -3.00 9.41 -5.92
CA ALA A 158 -3.71 8.51 -6.82
C ALA A 158 -5.21 8.45 -6.48
N ALA A 159 -5.55 8.26 -5.21
CA ALA A 159 -6.94 8.27 -4.73
C ALA A 159 -7.66 9.60 -5.04
N ASP A 160 -6.99 10.74 -4.84
CA ASP A 160 -7.55 12.05 -5.16
C ASP A 160 -7.86 12.19 -6.67
N ARG A 161 -7.00 11.65 -7.54
CA ARG A 161 -7.25 11.63 -8.99
C ARG A 161 -8.42 10.74 -9.36
N GLU A 162 -8.53 9.56 -8.74
CA GLU A 162 -9.66 8.64 -8.97
C GLU A 162 -10.99 9.26 -8.52
N ILE A 163 -11.02 9.90 -7.35
CA ILE A 163 -12.18 10.62 -6.85
C ILE A 163 -12.56 11.76 -7.80
N ALA A 164 -11.58 12.56 -8.24
CA ALA A 164 -11.83 13.65 -9.18
C ALA A 164 -12.40 13.13 -10.53
N ALA A 165 -11.85 12.04 -11.06
CA ALA A 165 -12.33 11.42 -12.29
C ALA A 165 -13.75 10.86 -12.13
N ALA A 166 -14.04 10.19 -11.01
CA ALA A 166 -15.37 9.66 -10.70
C ALA A 166 -16.41 10.78 -10.56
N LEU A 167 -16.06 11.90 -9.90
CA LEU A 167 -16.92 13.07 -9.78
C LEU A 167 -17.20 13.72 -11.14
N GLU A 168 -16.19 13.83 -12.01
CA GLU A 168 -16.36 14.36 -13.35
C GLU A 168 -17.26 13.46 -14.20
N GLN A 169 -17.09 12.14 -14.12
CA GLN A 169 -17.97 11.19 -14.80
C GLN A 169 -19.41 11.27 -14.27
N ALA A 170 -19.59 11.33 -12.95
CA ALA A 170 -20.91 11.46 -12.34
C ALA A 170 -21.60 12.77 -12.75
N ARG A 171 -20.86 13.88 -12.87
CA ARG A 171 -21.39 15.15 -13.40
C ARG A 171 -21.85 15.01 -14.85
N LYS A 172 -21.03 14.44 -15.72
CA LYS A 172 -21.42 14.20 -17.13
C LYS A 172 -22.68 13.35 -17.24
N GLN A 173 -22.77 12.27 -16.46
CA GLN A 173 -23.97 11.43 -16.44
C GLN A 173 -25.19 12.18 -15.92
N ALA A 174 -25.04 13.02 -14.88
CA ALA A 174 -26.12 13.85 -14.39
C ALA A 174 -26.59 14.85 -15.45
N ASP A 175 -25.66 15.51 -16.16
CA ASP A 175 -25.97 16.44 -17.24
C ASP A 175 -26.68 15.75 -18.41
N GLU A 176 -26.25 14.55 -18.79
CA GLU A 176 -26.90 13.72 -19.81
C GLU A 176 -28.33 13.33 -19.42
N ILE A 177 -28.56 12.91 -18.17
CA ILE A 177 -29.89 12.58 -17.67
C ILE A 177 -30.79 13.81 -17.66
N VAL A 178 -30.27 14.96 -17.22
CA VAL A 178 -31.03 16.22 -17.21
C VAL A 178 -31.38 16.65 -18.63
N ALA A 179 -30.44 16.57 -19.58
CA ALA A 179 -30.69 16.89 -20.98
C ALA A 179 -31.75 15.96 -21.59
N ALA A 180 -31.64 14.65 -21.39
CA ALA A 180 -32.62 13.68 -21.87
C ALA A 180 -34.02 13.94 -21.27
N ALA A 181 -34.10 14.21 -19.96
CA ALA A 181 -35.36 14.54 -19.30
C ALA A 181 -35.97 15.86 -19.82
N GLN A 182 -35.14 16.85 -20.17
CA GLN A 182 -35.60 18.11 -20.76
C GLN A 182 -36.15 17.91 -22.18
N ASP A 183 -35.48 17.10 -22.99
CA ASP A 183 -35.91 16.76 -24.35
C ASP A 183 -37.24 15.97 -24.32
N ASP A 184 -37.36 14.98 -23.45
CA ASP A 184 -38.60 14.22 -23.24
C ASP A 184 -39.74 15.15 -22.79
N ALA A 185 -39.48 16.03 -21.82
CA ALA A 185 -40.47 17.01 -21.36
C ALA A 185 -40.87 18.02 -22.46
N ALA A 186 -39.94 18.41 -23.34
CA ALA A 186 -40.25 19.23 -24.51
C ALA A 186 -41.11 18.46 -25.52
N GLY A 187 -40.77 17.20 -25.79
CA GLY A 187 -41.54 16.32 -26.67
C GLY A 187 -42.97 16.09 -26.17
N LEU A 188 -43.14 15.77 -24.89
CA LEU A 188 -44.46 15.60 -24.27
C LEU A 188 -45.29 16.88 -24.32
N ARG A 189 -44.69 18.05 -24.05
CA ARG A 189 -45.39 19.35 -24.18
C ARG A 189 -45.79 19.63 -25.62
N GLY A 190 -44.92 19.37 -26.59
CA GLY A 190 -45.21 19.52 -28.01
C GLY A 190 -46.37 18.61 -28.46
N ALA A 191 -46.35 17.33 -28.09
CA ALA A 191 -47.42 16.38 -28.39
C ALA A 191 -48.74 16.79 -27.73
N ALA A 192 -48.73 17.17 -26.45
CA ALA A 192 -49.92 17.66 -25.75
C ALA A 192 -50.49 18.92 -26.40
N HIS A 193 -49.64 19.86 -26.82
CA HIS A 193 -50.06 21.07 -27.52
C HIS A 193 -50.67 20.74 -28.89
N HIS A 194 -50.08 19.81 -29.65
CA HIS A 194 -50.62 19.36 -30.93
C HIS A 194 -51.99 18.70 -30.77
N VAL A 195 -52.13 17.78 -29.81
CA VAL A 195 -53.41 17.12 -29.49
C VAL A 195 -54.47 18.15 -29.07
N ALA A 196 -54.12 19.11 -28.21
CA ALA A 196 -55.02 20.18 -27.80
C ALA A 196 -55.47 21.05 -29.00
N THR A 197 -54.52 21.42 -29.86
CA THR A 197 -54.79 22.21 -31.07
C THR A 197 -55.68 21.45 -32.05
N ALA A 198 -55.38 20.18 -32.32
CA ALA A 198 -56.20 19.33 -33.18
C ALA A 198 -57.62 19.16 -32.63
N ARG A 199 -57.76 18.98 -31.30
CA ARG A 199 -59.08 18.89 -30.64
C ARG A 199 -59.85 20.21 -30.75
N LEU A 200 -59.19 21.35 -30.58
CA LEU A 200 -59.81 22.67 -30.75
C LEU A 200 -60.27 22.89 -32.19
N THR A 201 -59.44 22.57 -33.18
CA THR A 201 -59.80 22.67 -34.60
C THR A 201 -61.00 21.78 -34.92
N ARG A 202 -60.96 20.49 -34.55
CA ARG A 202 -62.09 19.57 -34.72
C ARG A 202 -63.35 20.09 -34.03
N SER A 203 -63.24 20.65 -32.83
CA SER A 203 -64.39 21.23 -32.13
C SER A 203 -64.97 22.44 -32.86
N ARG A 204 -64.14 23.27 -33.49
CA ARG A 204 -64.58 24.41 -34.30
C ARG A 204 -65.26 23.94 -35.58
N ASP A 205 -64.68 22.96 -36.26
CA ASP A 205 -65.26 22.37 -37.47
C ASP A 205 -66.63 21.74 -37.18
N LEU A 206 -66.76 21.00 -36.07
CA LEU A 206 -68.03 20.46 -35.61
C LEU A 206 -69.05 21.54 -35.27
N ALA A 207 -68.63 22.62 -34.58
CA ALA A 207 -69.52 23.74 -34.27
C ALA A 207 -69.99 24.47 -35.54
N GLN A 208 -69.11 24.66 -36.53
CA GLN A 208 -69.45 25.25 -37.82
C GLN A 208 -70.40 24.35 -38.62
N ALA A 209 -70.15 23.03 -38.64
CA ALA A 209 -71.05 22.06 -39.26
C ALA A 209 -72.43 22.05 -38.58
N ALA A 210 -72.48 22.07 -37.25
CA ALA A 210 -73.72 22.16 -36.49
C ALA A 210 -74.49 23.46 -36.79
N HIS A 211 -73.78 24.60 -36.88
CA HIS A 211 -74.38 25.88 -37.25
C HIS A 211 -74.93 25.86 -38.68
N GLY A 212 -74.17 25.30 -39.64
CA GLY A 212 -74.62 25.14 -41.02
C GLY A 212 -75.84 24.22 -41.13
N ALA A 213 -75.85 23.07 -40.43
CA ALA A 213 -77.00 22.18 -40.37
C ALA A 213 -78.22 22.88 -39.74
N HIS A 214 -78.02 23.69 -38.70
CA HIS A 214 -79.09 24.48 -38.09
C HIS A 214 -79.69 25.48 -39.10
N GLN A 215 -78.86 26.19 -39.86
CA GLN A 215 -79.33 27.09 -40.94
C GLN A 215 -80.10 26.31 -42.02
N GLN A 216 -79.57 25.17 -42.47
CA GLN A 216 -80.27 24.32 -43.44
C GLN A 216 -81.65 23.86 -42.93
N ILE A 217 -81.76 23.49 -41.66
CA ILE A 217 -83.05 23.13 -41.06
C ILE A 217 -84.00 24.32 -41.07
N LEU A 218 -83.53 25.52 -40.71
CA LEU A 218 -84.34 26.74 -40.77
C LEU A 218 -84.81 27.04 -42.20
N ASP A 219 -83.92 26.92 -43.18
CA ASP A 219 -84.26 27.09 -44.61
C ASP A 219 -85.29 26.04 -45.07
N HIS A 220 -85.14 24.77 -44.66
CA HIS A 220 -86.11 23.71 -44.96
C HIS A 220 -87.47 24.00 -44.30
N LEU A 221 -87.50 24.50 -43.06
CA LEU A 221 -88.74 24.89 -42.38
C LEU A 221 -89.41 26.09 -43.06
N ASP A 222 -88.63 27.06 -43.55
CA ASP A 222 -89.15 28.18 -44.34
C ASP A 222 -89.69 27.71 -45.70
N ALA A 223 -88.97 26.82 -46.40
CA ALA A 223 -89.44 26.21 -47.64
C ALA A 223 -90.71 25.37 -47.43
N LEU A 224 -90.80 24.60 -46.33
CA LEU A 224 -92.02 23.88 -45.95
C LEU A 224 -93.16 24.85 -45.64
N ARG A 225 -92.89 25.95 -44.93
CA ARG A 225 -93.89 27.01 -44.68
C ARG A 225 -94.43 27.56 -46.00
N ASP A 226 -93.56 27.81 -46.98
CA ASP A 226 -93.98 28.35 -48.26
C ASP A 226 -94.73 27.31 -49.11
N HIS A 227 -94.34 26.03 -49.07
CA HIS A 227 -95.14 24.95 -49.66
C HIS A 227 -96.53 24.83 -49.01
N LEU A 228 -96.62 24.93 -47.67
CA LEU A 228 -97.90 24.94 -46.97
C LEU A 228 -98.77 26.16 -47.32
N LYS A 229 -98.17 27.33 -47.61
CA LYS A 229 -98.90 28.48 -48.15
C LYS A 229 -99.36 28.29 -49.59
N ALA A 230 -98.63 27.52 -50.40
CA ALA A 230 -98.96 27.24 -51.80
C ALA A 230 -99.95 26.09 -51.97
N LEU A 231 -100.04 25.19 -50.99
CA LEU A 231 -100.96 24.04 -50.96
C LEU A 231 -102.44 24.38 -51.25
N PRO A 232 -103.03 25.48 -50.74
CA PRO A 232 -104.40 25.87 -51.08
C PRO A 232 -104.58 26.12 -52.58
N ALA A 233 -103.59 26.72 -53.25
CA ALA A 233 -103.63 26.96 -54.69
C ALA A 233 -103.35 25.68 -55.50
N ALA A 234 -102.50 24.78 -54.99
CA ALA A 234 -102.24 23.48 -55.62
C ALA A 234 -103.39 22.47 -55.45
N LEU A 235 -104.24 22.66 -54.44
CA LEU A 235 -105.45 21.87 -54.18
C LEU A 235 -106.73 22.51 -54.76
N GLU A 236 -106.62 23.67 -55.45
CA GLU A 236 -107.73 24.14 -56.27
C GLU A 236 -107.96 23.15 -57.41
N LEU A 237 -109.15 22.55 -57.49
CA LEU A 237 -109.51 21.66 -58.60
C LEU A 237 -109.22 22.36 -59.93
N SER A 238 -108.47 21.68 -60.80
CA SER A 238 -108.20 22.16 -62.16
C SER A 238 -109.51 22.30 -62.96
N ASP A 239 -109.53 23.15 -63.98
CA ASP A 239 -110.73 23.34 -64.81
C ASP A 239 -111.21 22.02 -65.46
N ASP A 240 -110.28 21.11 -65.76
CA ASP A 240 -110.58 19.78 -66.31
C ASP A 240 -111.21 18.85 -65.25
N GLU A 241 -110.76 18.90 -63.99
CA GLU A 241 -111.34 18.13 -62.87
C GLU A 241 -112.70 18.69 -62.45
N ARG A 242 -112.90 20.02 -62.53
CA ARG A 242 -114.22 20.64 -62.33
C ARG A 242 -115.21 20.21 -63.42
N ALA A 243 -114.75 20.00 -64.65
CA ALA A 243 -115.59 19.51 -65.75
C ALA A 243 -115.99 18.03 -65.57
N LEU A 244 -115.10 17.18 -65.05
CA LEU A 244 -115.36 15.76 -64.75
C LEU A 244 -116.26 15.53 -63.52
N VAL A 245 -116.23 16.44 -62.54
CA VAL A 245 -117.15 16.38 -61.38
C VAL A 245 -118.55 16.90 -61.73
N ALA A 246 -118.67 17.72 -62.80
CA ALA A 246 -119.93 18.32 -63.24
C ALA A 246 -120.70 17.48 -64.28
N THR A 247 -120.13 16.39 -64.81
CA THR A 247 -120.79 15.49 -65.77
C THR A 247 -121.95 14.72 -65.15
N THR A 248 -123.08 14.68 -65.85
CA THR A 248 -124.29 14.00 -65.40
C THR A 248 -124.51 12.68 -66.13
N GLN A 249 -125.30 11.76 -65.57
CA GLN A 249 -125.59 10.45 -66.17
C GLN A 249 -126.15 10.55 -67.61
N ALA A 250 -126.77 11.67 -67.98
CA ALA A 250 -127.23 11.94 -69.33
C ALA A 250 -126.07 12.22 -70.33
N ASP A 251 -125.01 12.87 -69.86
CA ASP A 251 -123.81 13.15 -70.66
C ASP A 251 -122.99 11.87 -70.89
N ASP A 252 -122.93 10.99 -69.89
CA ASP A 252 -122.31 9.66 -70.00
C ASP A 252 -123.03 8.78 -71.02
N LEU A 253 -124.37 8.83 -71.04
CA LEU A 253 -125.22 8.14 -72.02
C LEU A 253 -125.05 8.67 -73.45
N ASP A 254 -124.82 9.98 -73.61
CA ASP A 254 -124.58 10.58 -74.93
C ASP A 254 -123.18 10.20 -75.46
N LEU A 255 -122.18 10.13 -74.58
CA LEU A 255 -120.82 9.71 -74.91
C LEU A 255 -120.77 8.23 -75.33
N LEU A 256 -121.50 7.35 -74.61
CA LEU A 256 -121.59 5.92 -74.92
C LEU A 256 -122.41 5.63 -76.20
N ASN A 257 -123.46 6.40 -76.48
CA ASN A 257 -124.30 6.22 -77.68
C ASN A 257 -123.77 6.92 -78.94
N ARG A 258 -122.70 7.71 -78.83
CA ARG A 258 -122.13 8.52 -79.93
C ARG A 258 -121.73 7.71 -81.17
N THR A 259 -121.48 6.41 -81.04
CA THR A 259 -121.07 5.53 -82.15
C THR A 259 -122.00 4.32 -82.36
N LEU A 260 -123.16 4.27 -81.69
CA LEU A 260 -124.10 3.15 -81.73
C LEU A 260 -125.36 3.53 -82.52
N VAL A 261 -125.77 2.69 -83.48
CA VAL A 261 -126.94 2.95 -84.36
C VAL A 261 -127.88 1.75 -84.34
N GLY A 262 -129.17 2.01 -84.14
CA GLY A 262 -130.21 0.98 -84.16
C GLY A 262 -130.44 0.32 -82.81
N ARG A 263 -130.70 -0.99 -82.80
CA ARG A 263 -131.18 -1.76 -81.63
C ARG A 263 -130.14 -1.93 -80.51
N ASP A 264 -128.92 -1.44 -80.73
CA ASP A 264 -127.77 -1.52 -79.82
C ASP A 264 -127.50 -0.20 -79.08
N ARG A 265 -128.44 0.77 -79.09
CA ARG A 265 -128.36 1.97 -78.23
C ARG A 265 -128.68 1.62 -76.79
N PHE A 266 -127.86 2.10 -75.85
CA PHE A 266 -128.12 2.02 -74.43
C PHE A 266 -129.24 2.99 -74.06
N ASP A 267 -130.26 2.50 -73.37
CA ASP A 267 -131.34 3.33 -72.87
C ASP A 267 -131.14 3.65 -71.39
N ALA A 268 -131.77 4.73 -70.90
CA ALA A 268 -131.60 5.16 -69.51
C ALA A 268 -132.05 4.10 -68.47
N ALA A 269 -132.79 3.08 -68.90
CA ALA A 269 -133.26 1.96 -68.09
C ALA A 269 -132.21 0.83 -67.90
N ASP A 270 -131.15 0.78 -68.73
CA ASP A 270 -130.13 -0.28 -68.68
C ASP A 270 -129.07 -0.04 -67.58
N PHE A 271 -129.05 1.16 -66.99
CA PHE A 271 -128.11 1.53 -65.93
C PHE A 271 -128.75 1.43 -64.55
N HIS A 272 -128.47 0.34 -63.84
CA HIS A 272 -128.73 0.20 -62.41
C HIS A 272 -127.49 0.63 -61.61
N PRO A 273 -127.56 1.68 -60.76
CA PRO A 273 -126.42 2.10 -59.96
C PRO A 273 -126.27 1.16 -58.76
N GLY A 274 -125.43 0.13 -58.91
CA GLY A 274 -125.13 -0.86 -57.88
C GLY A 274 -123.64 -1.18 -57.78
N LEU A 275 -122.92 -0.29 -57.09
CA LEU A 275 -121.72 -0.51 -56.25
C LEU A 275 -120.75 -1.66 -56.60
N GLU A 276 -119.54 -1.30 -57.07
CA GLU A 276 -118.29 -1.99 -56.67
C GLU A 276 -117.24 -0.94 -56.30
N THR A 277 -117.07 -0.72 -54.99
CA THR A 277 -115.95 0.01 -54.40
C THR A 277 -114.79 -0.95 -54.17
N THR A 278 -113.70 -0.80 -54.92
CA THR A 278 -112.43 -1.47 -54.63
C THR A 278 -111.57 -0.57 -53.75
N ASP A 279 -111.63 -0.82 -52.43
CA ASP A 279 -110.70 -0.27 -51.43
C ASP A 279 -109.32 -0.92 -51.59
N VAL A 280 -108.28 -0.11 -51.81
CA VAL A 280 -106.88 -0.54 -51.87
C VAL A 280 -106.05 0.35 -50.97
N LEU A 281 -106.25 0.28 -49.65
CA LEU A 281 -105.40 0.93 -48.65
C LEU A 281 -105.34 0.10 -47.37
N ASP A 282 -104.76 -1.10 -47.44
CA ASP A 282 -104.39 -1.87 -46.25
C ASP A 282 -103.25 -2.85 -46.58
N ALA A 283 -102.03 -2.33 -46.71
CA ALA A 283 -100.78 -3.10 -46.64
C ALA A 283 -99.56 -2.19 -46.82
N VAL A 284 -99.13 -1.48 -45.77
CA VAL A 284 -97.71 -1.34 -45.39
C VAL A 284 -97.69 -0.94 -43.91
N ASP A 285 -97.66 -1.94 -43.04
CA ASP A 285 -97.15 -1.81 -41.68
C ASP A 285 -96.13 -2.95 -41.50
N ASP A 286 -95.09 -2.69 -40.70
CA ASP A 286 -93.98 -3.57 -40.29
C ASP A 286 -92.72 -3.63 -41.20
N GLU A 287 -91.71 -2.82 -40.86
CA GLU A 287 -90.44 -3.33 -40.29
C GLU A 287 -89.50 -2.17 -39.90
N TYR A 288 -89.51 -1.82 -38.61
CA TYR A 288 -88.40 -1.18 -37.91
C TYR A 288 -88.03 -2.08 -36.75
N THR A 289 -86.87 -2.73 -36.81
CA THR A 289 -86.18 -3.23 -35.61
C THR A 289 -84.69 -3.00 -35.71
N GLU A 290 -84.18 -2.45 -34.61
CA GLU A 290 -82.80 -2.15 -34.25
C GLU A 290 -81.88 -3.36 -34.42
N ASP A 291 -80.65 -3.13 -34.90
CA ASP A 291 -79.50 -3.94 -34.51
C ASP A 291 -78.33 -3.00 -34.18
N LEU A 292 -78.07 -2.94 -32.88
CA LEU A 292 -77.08 -2.11 -32.20
C LEU A 292 -75.96 -3.05 -31.71
N LEU A 293 -74.73 -2.75 -32.12
CA LEU A 293 -73.46 -3.03 -31.40
C LEU A 293 -73.15 -4.47 -30.98
N GLU A 294 -72.23 -5.13 -31.69
CA GLU A 294 -71.16 -5.94 -31.08
C GLU A 294 -70.08 -6.29 -32.12
N ASP A 295 -68.89 -5.70 -31.99
CA ASP A 295 -67.64 -6.21 -32.59
C ASP A 295 -66.44 -5.62 -31.83
N PHE A 296 -65.95 -6.35 -30.83
CA PHE A 296 -64.64 -6.14 -30.19
C PHE A 296 -64.09 -7.51 -29.76
N ASP A 297 -63.45 -8.16 -30.72
CA ASP A 297 -62.48 -9.24 -30.59
C ASP A 297 -61.13 -8.62 -31.07
N SER A 298 -59.92 -8.92 -30.61
CA SER A 298 -59.34 -9.94 -29.73
C SER A 298 -57.86 -9.56 -29.48
N ASP A 299 -57.19 -10.29 -28.57
CA ASP A 299 -55.74 -10.48 -28.42
C ASP A 299 -54.86 -9.48 -27.65
N GLN A 300 -54.71 -9.73 -26.34
CA GLN A 300 -53.40 -9.70 -25.68
C GLN A 300 -53.14 -10.98 -24.87
N GLN A 301 -52.37 -11.88 -25.48
CA GLN A 301 -51.59 -12.92 -24.82
C GLN A 301 -50.21 -12.38 -24.44
N GLN A 302 -49.59 -13.04 -23.45
CA GLN A 302 -48.19 -12.97 -22.97
C GLN A 302 -47.97 -12.08 -21.74
N ASP A 303 -47.21 -12.44 -20.72
CA ASP A 303 -46.66 -13.70 -20.22
C ASP A 303 -46.04 -13.32 -18.85
N HIS A 304 -46.01 -14.24 -17.89
CA HIS A 304 -45.36 -14.09 -16.58
C HIS A 304 -43.82 -14.04 -16.74
N PRO A 305 -42.96 -13.61 -15.73
CA PRO A 305 -42.98 -14.16 -14.36
C PRO A 305 -42.37 -13.34 -13.19
N ARG A 306 -42.65 -13.87 -11.98
CA ARG A 306 -41.84 -13.97 -10.75
C ARG A 306 -40.89 -12.82 -10.36
N ALA A 307 -41.24 -12.16 -9.25
CA ALA A 307 -40.29 -11.49 -8.37
C ALA A 307 -39.74 -12.46 -7.32
N SER A 308 -38.41 -12.60 -7.31
CA SER A 308 -37.60 -12.88 -6.12
C SER A 308 -36.91 -11.58 -5.74
N ALA A 309 -37.14 -11.08 -4.53
CA ALA A 309 -36.24 -10.28 -3.70
C ALA A 309 -36.83 -10.19 -2.29
#